data_AF-A3C6W9-F1
#
_entry.id   AF-A3C6W9-F1
#
_cell.length_a   1.000
_cell.length_b   1.000
_cell.length_c   1.000
_cell.angle_alpha   90.00
_cell.angle_beta   90.00
_cell.angle_gamma   90.00
#
_symmetry.space_group_name_H-M   'P 1'
#
loop_
_entity.id
_entity.type
_entity.pdbx_description
1 polymer ?
#
loop_
_entity_poly.entity_id
_entity_poly.type
_entity_poly.pdbx_seq_one_letter_code
_entity_poly.pdbx_strand_id
1 'polypeptide(L)'
;MVSAAAQAGVVAACVVLFVPMGLAGWHLSRNKVLFFSGALFVSLAVGVHLSPYLPSLPHLLLAASFHPHPISSSSSSSAASSSCVPLLHRVSWADAGGESGVRRGCLVLALLRLLVDPGPPRRAAEPELFRRHSDYRATVPARGISVDFVWAPFESNLTRLLHEDLRLAPRTPDVLVLGSGLWHMLHVTDAARYGDALASVVDAAKSLRSPLPVPPPHMFWLGLPLLVNHMLNTDAKKVHMNDTILQAYDLEVEQRGLLQRDGGPFLLLDVGKLSRGCGQQCTADGMHYDGDVYDAVLHIMLNALVIESQQRI
;
A
#
# COMPACT_ATOMS: atom_id res chain seq x y z
N MET A 1 32.73 39.58 5.54
CA MET A 1 31.47 40.15 5.01
C MET A 1 31.47 39.99 3.50
N VAL A 2 30.70 39.05 2.96
CA VAL A 2 30.54 38.93 1.49
C VAL A 2 29.73 40.15 1.04
N SER A 3 30.24 40.96 0.12
CA SER A 3 29.58 42.21 -0.25
C SER A 3 28.22 41.92 -0.89
N ALA A 4 27.23 42.81 -0.68
CA ALA A 4 25.90 42.67 -1.27
C ALA A 4 25.94 42.49 -2.81
N ALA A 5 26.98 43.01 -3.46
CA ALA A 5 27.23 42.82 -4.89
C ALA A 5 27.56 41.36 -5.26
N ALA A 6 28.30 40.65 -4.42
CA ALA A 6 28.61 39.23 -4.64
C ALA A 6 27.38 38.34 -4.43
N GLN A 7 26.53 38.65 -3.45
CA GLN A 7 25.25 37.95 -3.27
C GLN A 7 24.29 38.20 -4.44
N ALA A 8 24.21 39.44 -4.92
CA ALA A 8 23.42 39.78 -6.11
C ALA A 8 23.95 39.06 -7.37
N GLY A 9 25.27 38.93 -7.53
CA GLY A 9 25.90 38.20 -8.63
C GLY A 9 25.56 36.71 -8.66
N VAL A 10 25.55 36.05 -7.49
CA VAL A 10 25.18 34.63 -7.38
C VAL A 10 23.70 34.42 -7.72
N VAL A 11 22.81 35.30 -7.22
CA VAL A 11 21.37 35.22 -7.53
C VAL A 11 21.13 35.44 -9.02
N ALA A 12 21.78 36.43 -9.65
CA ALA A 12 21.68 36.66 -11.08
C ALA A 12 22.18 35.46 -11.90
N ALA A 13 23.30 34.85 -11.51
CA ALA A 13 23.83 33.65 -12.17
C ALA A 13 22.87 32.45 -12.06
N CYS A 14 22.25 32.24 -10.88
CA CYS A 14 21.25 31.19 -10.69
C CYS A 14 20.01 31.43 -11.56
N VAL A 15 19.52 32.67 -11.65
CA VAL A 15 18.37 32.99 -12.50
C VAL A 15 18.69 32.74 -13.98
N VAL A 16 19.86 33.16 -14.45
CA VAL A 16 20.28 32.98 -15.85
C VAL A 16 20.53 31.50 -16.21
N LEU A 17 20.97 30.66 -15.26
CA LEU A 17 21.15 29.23 -15.50
C LEU A 17 19.85 28.43 -15.42
N PHE A 18 19.05 28.64 -14.38
CA PHE A 18 17.92 27.76 -14.09
C PHE A 18 16.64 28.15 -14.82
N VAL A 19 16.42 29.43 -15.13
CA VAL A 19 15.20 29.87 -15.83
C VAL A 19 15.18 29.40 -17.29
N PRO A 20 16.24 29.57 -18.11
CA PRO A 20 16.24 29.06 -19.48
C PRO A 20 16.19 27.53 -19.52
N MET A 21 16.79 26.85 -18.54
CA MET A 21 16.74 25.39 -18.45
C MET A 21 15.32 24.91 -18.12
N GLY A 22 14.61 25.56 -17.20
CA GLY A 22 13.19 25.28 -16.92
C GLY A 22 12.28 25.56 -18.13
N LEU A 23 12.51 26.66 -18.84
CA LEU A 23 11.77 27.02 -20.05
C LEU A 23 12.07 26.07 -21.23
N ALA A 24 13.31 25.60 -21.38
CA ALA A 24 13.70 24.61 -22.39
C ALA A 24 13.16 23.19 -22.07
N GLY A 25 13.09 22.83 -20.78
CA GLY A 25 12.49 21.58 -20.31
C GLY A 25 10.99 21.47 -20.59
N TRP A 26 10.29 22.61 -20.69
CA TRP A 26 8.88 22.66 -21.06
C TRP A 26 8.63 22.21 -22.52
N HIS A 27 9.59 22.43 -23.43
CA HIS A 27 9.46 22.09 -24.85
C HIS A 27 10.15 20.77 -25.26
N LEU A 28 11.02 20.18 -24.43
CA LEU A 28 11.74 18.94 -24.73
C LEU A 28 11.20 17.72 -23.96
N SER A 29 9.90 17.48 -24.06
CA SER A 29 9.20 16.34 -23.45
C SER A 29 9.23 15.08 -24.32
N ARG A 30 10.41 14.48 -24.51
CA ARG A 30 10.50 13.08 -24.98
C ARG A 30 11.39 12.19 -24.14
N ASN A 31 12.31 12.73 -23.33
CA ASN A 31 13.12 11.91 -22.44
C ASN A 31 13.42 12.62 -21.12
N LYS A 32 12.46 12.52 -20.17
CA LYS A 32 12.48 13.22 -18.88
C LYS A 32 13.75 12.92 -18.07
N VAL A 33 14.31 11.72 -18.20
CA VAL A 33 15.48 11.27 -17.44
C VAL A 33 16.75 12.07 -17.79
N LEU A 34 16.98 12.38 -19.07
CA LEU A 34 18.16 13.13 -19.52
C LEU A 34 18.11 14.60 -19.10
N PHE A 35 16.91 15.18 -19.05
CA PHE A 35 16.73 16.55 -18.59
C PHE A 35 17.03 16.69 -17.09
N PHE A 36 16.49 15.79 -16.26
CA PHE A 36 16.76 15.79 -14.83
C PHE A 36 18.22 15.46 -14.50
N SER A 37 18.86 14.54 -15.24
CA SER A 37 20.27 14.22 -15.03
C SER A 37 21.18 15.40 -15.42
N GLY A 38 20.88 16.10 -16.52
CA GLY A 38 21.62 17.31 -16.92
C GLY A 38 21.47 18.46 -15.92
N ALA A 39 20.25 18.75 -15.47
CA ALA A 39 19.99 19.80 -14.49
C ALA A 39 20.66 19.52 -13.13
N LEU A 40 20.62 18.27 -12.66
CA LEU A 40 21.30 17.84 -11.44
C LEU A 40 22.82 17.99 -11.55
N PHE A 41 23.40 17.59 -12.69
CA PHE A 41 24.84 17.67 -12.92
C PHE A 41 25.34 19.12 -12.94
N VAL A 42 24.63 20.02 -13.63
CA VAL A 42 24.95 21.45 -13.66
C VAL A 42 24.83 22.07 -12.26
N SER A 43 23.78 21.72 -11.51
CA SER A 43 23.58 22.22 -10.14
C SER A 43 24.70 21.79 -9.20
N LEU A 44 25.12 20.52 -9.28
CA LEU A 44 26.22 19.98 -8.49
C LEU A 44 27.56 20.62 -8.87
N ALA A 45 27.83 20.79 -10.17
CA ALA A 45 29.06 21.43 -10.64
C ALA A 45 29.14 22.89 -10.13
N VAL A 46 28.05 23.64 -10.23
CA VAL A 46 27.96 25.01 -9.70
C VAL A 46 28.14 25.01 -8.17
N GLY A 47 27.51 24.07 -7.45
CA GLY A 47 27.65 23.93 -6.00
C GLY A 47 29.09 23.68 -5.54
N VAL A 48 29.82 22.80 -6.23
CA VAL A 48 31.23 22.51 -5.94
C VAL A 48 32.12 23.73 -6.19
N HIS A 49 31.86 24.48 -7.26
CA HIS A 49 32.64 25.68 -7.60
C HIS A 49 32.30 26.90 -6.72
N LEU A 50 31.09 26.97 -6.18
CA LEU A 50 30.67 28.04 -5.25
C LEU A 50 30.98 27.72 -3.77
N SER A 51 31.19 26.45 -3.43
CA SER A 51 31.57 25.99 -2.08
C SER A 51 32.72 26.78 -1.42
N PRO A 52 33.84 27.10 -2.11
CA PRO A 52 34.94 27.86 -1.50
C PRO A 52 34.62 29.36 -1.23
N TYR A 53 33.49 29.88 -1.73
CA TYR A 53 33.09 31.29 -1.58
C TYR A 53 31.97 31.51 -0.54
N LEU A 54 31.50 30.44 0.12
CA LEU A 54 30.45 30.48 1.14
C LEU A 54 31.03 30.11 2.53
N PRO A 55 31.43 31.09 3.36
CA PRO A 55 32.07 30.82 4.63
C PRO A 55 31.04 30.59 5.75
N SER A 56 30.15 29.60 5.62
CA SER A 56 29.23 29.17 6.72
C SER A 56 28.29 27.99 6.38
N LEU A 57 28.78 26.91 5.77
CA LEU A 57 28.01 25.66 5.65
C LEU A 57 28.30 24.54 6.67
N PRO A 58 29.30 24.58 7.57
CA PRO A 58 29.43 23.55 8.59
C PRO A 58 28.44 23.68 9.77
N HIS A 59 27.86 24.86 10.02
CA HIS A 59 27.06 25.08 11.24
C HIS A 59 25.57 24.68 11.14
N LEU A 60 25.04 24.47 9.93
CA LEU A 60 23.65 24.01 9.73
C LEU A 60 23.51 22.48 9.72
N LEU A 61 24.61 21.75 9.54
CA LEU A 61 24.63 20.28 9.59
C LEU A 61 25.05 19.72 10.95
N LEU A 62 25.67 20.53 11.81
CA LEU A 62 26.11 20.14 13.16
C LEU A 62 25.10 20.47 14.29
N ALA A 63 24.06 21.28 14.02
CA ALA A 63 23.01 21.57 15.01
C ALA A 63 21.94 20.45 15.13
N ALA A 64 21.97 19.45 14.26
CA ALA A 64 21.06 18.29 14.30
C ALA A 64 21.65 17.07 15.04
N SER A 65 22.85 17.19 15.62
CA SER A 65 23.49 16.10 16.35
C SER A 65 24.13 16.63 17.64
N PHE A 66 23.89 15.91 18.74
CA PHE A 66 24.48 16.07 20.07
C PHE A 66 23.73 16.96 21.09
N HIS A 67 22.91 16.32 21.93
CA HIS A 67 22.83 16.62 23.36
C HIS A 67 23.11 15.34 24.17
N PRO A 68 24.07 15.34 25.11
CA PRO A 68 24.40 14.19 25.96
C PRO A 68 23.59 14.13 27.26
N HIS A 69 23.56 12.92 27.84
CA HIS A 69 22.83 12.39 29.00
C HIS A 69 22.87 13.17 30.34
N PRO A 70 22.07 12.75 31.34
CA PRO A 70 22.60 11.79 32.31
C PRO A 70 21.70 10.58 32.65
N ILE A 71 22.39 9.54 33.11
CA ILE A 71 21.96 8.17 33.46
C ILE A 71 21.62 8.10 34.95
N SER A 72 20.64 7.28 35.33
CA SER A 72 20.60 6.44 36.55
C SER A 72 19.34 5.54 36.50
N SER A 73 19.49 4.24 36.20
CA SER A 73 19.50 3.08 37.13
C SER A 73 18.15 2.81 37.82
N SER A 74 17.57 1.61 37.92
CA SER A 74 17.86 0.24 37.49
C SER A 74 16.75 -0.63 38.12
N SER A 75 16.15 -1.60 37.40
CA SER A 75 15.70 -2.87 37.99
C SER A 75 15.20 -3.86 36.92
N SER A 76 16.11 -4.78 36.57
CA SER A 76 15.91 -6.23 36.51
C SER A 76 14.57 -6.84 36.04
N SER A 77 14.67 -7.45 34.86
CA SER A 77 14.28 -8.84 34.53
C SER A 77 12.82 -9.29 34.72
N SER A 78 12.13 -9.46 33.60
CA SER A 78 11.61 -10.78 33.21
C SER A 78 11.42 -10.83 31.69
N ALA A 79 12.06 -11.83 31.07
CA ALA A 79 11.87 -12.17 29.67
C ALA A 79 10.45 -12.72 29.48
N ALA A 80 9.50 -11.83 29.21
CA ALA A 80 8.18 -12.21 28.72
C ALA A 80 8.24 -12.23 27.18
N SER A 81 7.91 -13.38 26.61
CA SER A 81 7.73 -13.60 25.18
C SER A 81 7.02 -12.41 24.53
N SER A 82 7.69 -11.72 23.61
CA SER A 82 7.15 -10.61 22.83
C SER A 82 6.15 -11.13 21.80
N SER A 83 5.02 -11.62 22.27
CA SER A 83 3.87 -11.91 21.44
C SER A 83 3.19 -10.59 21.13
N CYS A 84 3.15 -10.19 19.85
CA CYS A 84 2.44 -8.99 19.39
C CYS A 84 0.91 -9.15 19.47
N VAL A 85 0.42 -10.31 19.92
CA VAL A 85 -1.01 -10.66 20.02
C VAL A 85 -1.83 -9.65 20.85
N PRO A 86 -1.35 -9.07 21.97
CA PRO A 86 -2.12 -8.11 22.75
C PRO A 86 -2.36 -6.77 22.02
N LEU A 87 -1.58 -6.43 20.98
CA LEU A 87 -1.75 -5.21 20.19
C LEU A 87 -2.86 -5.34 19.14
N LEU A 88 -3.31 -6.56 18.82
CA LEU A 88 -4.35 -6.82 17.83
C LEU A 88 -5.75 -6.33 18.26
N HIS A 89 -5.98 -6.12 19.56
CA HIS A 89 -7.32 -5.78 20.10
C HIS A 89 -7.63 -4.27 20.18
N ARG A 90 -6.73 -3.39 19.71
CA ARG A 90 -6.95 -1.93 19.77
C ARG A 90 -6.78 -1.31 18.38
N VAL A 91 -7.90 -1.07 17.69
CA VAL A 91 -7.91 -0.17 16.52
C VAL A 91 -7.97 1.26 17.09
N SER A 92 -6.82 1.90 17.23
CA SER A 92 -6.75 3.33 17.56
C SER A 92 -6.20 4.08 16.37
N TRP A 93 -7.00 4.99 15.82
CA TRP A 93 -6.53 6.01 14.88
C TRP A 93 -5.70 7.00 15.69
N ALA A 94 -4.37 6.86 15.64
CA ALA A 94 -3.50 7.87 16.21
C ALA A 94 -3.35 8.96 15.14
N ASP A 95 -3.79 10.18 15.47
CA ASP A 95 -3.45 11.37 14.69
C ASP A 95 -1.93 11.57 14.80
N ALA A 96 -1.17 10.87 13.96
CA ALA A 96 0.24 11.14 13.75
C ALA A 96 0.33 12.44 12.94
N GLY A 97 0.15 13.56 13.63
CA GLY A 97 0.45 14.87 13.10
C GLY A 97 1.87 14.90 12.56
N GLY A 98 1.98 15.17 11.25
CA GLY A 98 3.17 15.79 10.66
C GLY A 98 4.34 14.88 10.32
N GLU A 99 4.15 13.91 9.43
CA GLU A 99 5.13 13.62 8.36
C GLU A 99 4.38 13.14 7.11
N SER A 100 3.89 14.11 6.33
CA SER A 100 3.22 13.91 5.05
C SER A 100 4.22 13.45 3.97
N GLY A 101 4.69 12.22 4.09
CA GLY A 101 5.23 11.44 2.97
C GLY A 101 4.18 10.39 2.62
N VAL A 102 3.36 10.68 1.61
CA VAL A 102 2.24 9.85 1.11
C VAL A 102 2.59 8.34 1.16
N ARG A 103 2.24 7.68 2.26
CA ARG A 103 2.36 6.22 2.42
C ARG A 103 1.14 5.62 1.76
N ARG A 104 1.17 5.51 0.43
CA ARG A 104 0.15 4.75 -0.31
C ARG A 104 0.08 3.35 0.28
N GLY A 105 -0.99 3.06 1.00
CA GLY A 105 -1.16 1.81 1.70
C GLY A 105 -1.50 0.69 0.72
N CYS A 106 -0.90 -0.47 0.91
CA CYS A 106 -1.28 -1.72 0.28
C CYS A 106 -1.33 -2.75 1.41
N LEU A 107 -2.34 -3.64 1.41
CA LEU A 107 -2.48 -4.67 2.45
C LEU A 107 -1.21 -5.53 2.58
N VAL A 108 -0.59 -5.89 1.45
CA VAL A 108 0.65 -6.68 1.44
C VAL A 108 1.80 -5.90 2.10
N LEU A 109 1.87 -4.59 1.87
CA LEU A 109 2.87 -3.75 2.50
C LEU A 109 2.63 -3.64 4.01
N ALA A 110 1.40 -3.46 4.46
CA ALA A 110 1.04 -3.49 5.89
C ALA A 110 1.47 -4.81 6.55
N LEU A 111 1.18 -5.95 5.89
CA LEU A 111 1.60 -7.27 6.36
C LEU A 111 3.13 -7.40 6.44
N LEU A 112 3.86 -7.02 5.41
CA LEU A 112 5.32 -7.12 5.40
C LEU A 112 5.96 -6.22 6.45
N ARG A 113 5.38 -5.05 6.74
CA ARG A 113 5.84 -4.16 7.83
C ARG A 113 5.67 -4.79 9.20
N LEU A 114 4.66 -5.65 9.39
CA LEU A 114 4.44 -6.41 10.61
C LEU A 114 5.40 -7.62 10.70
N LEU A 115 5.67 -8.30 9.58
CA LEU A 115 6.43 -9.54 9.55
C LEU A 115 7.95 -9.36 9.48
N VAL A 116 8.42 -8.25 8.89
CA VAL A 116 9.83 -7.99 8.60
C VAL A 116 10.34 -6.87 9.51
N ASP A 117 11.46 -7.12 10.18
CA ASP A 117 12.12 -6.13 11.03
C ASP A 117 12.39 -4.83 10.26
N PRO A 118 12.39 -3.65 10.94
CA PRO A 118 12.53 -2.34 10.32
C PRO A 118 13.88 -2.07 9.62
N GLY A 119 14.71 -3.08 9.44
CA GLY A 119 16.01 -3.04 8.79
C GLY A 119 15.98 -3.01 7.25
N PRO A 120 17.15 -3.25 6.62
CA PRO A 120 17.33 -3.19 5.17
C PRO A 120 16.32 -3.99 4.30
N PRO A 121 15.86 -5.19 4.70
CA PRO A 121 14.92 -5.98 3.90
C PRO A 121 13.57 -5.31 3.67
N ARG A 122 13.04 -4.60 4.69
CA ARG A 122 11.78 -3.85 4.58
C ARG A 122 11.89 -2.70 3.58
N ARG A 123 13.03 -1.99 3.58
CA ARG A 123 13.30 -0.88 2.65
C ARG A 123 13.49 -1.35 1.21
N ALA A 124 13.94 -2.60 1.00
CA ALA A 124 14.09 -3.20 -0.32
C ALA A 124 12.77 -3.71 -0.92
N ALA A 125 11.81 -4.14 -0.08
CA ALA A 125 10.50 -4.62 -0.52
C ALA A 125 9.58 -3.50 -1.05
N GLU A 126 9.65 -2.31 -0.45
CA GLU A 126 8.78 -1.18 -0.81
C GLU A 126 8.84 -0.84 -2.33
N PRO A 127 10.02 -0.60 -2.95
CA PRO A 127 10.10 -0.32 -4.39
C PRO A 127 9.56 -1.45 -5.29
N GLU A 128 9.70 -2.71 -4.90
CA GLU A 128 9.28 -3.87 -5.71
C GLU A 128 7.77 -4.10 -5.67
N LEU A 129 7.13 -3.89 -4.51
CA LEU A 129 5.66 -3.89 -4.37
C LEU A 129 5.00 -2.79 -5.22
N PHE A 130 5.72 -1.70 -5.47
CA PHE A 130 5.26 -0.61 -6.31
C PHE A 130 5.63 -0.76 -7.79
N ARG A 131 6.23 -1.89 -8.23
CA ARG A 131 6.19 -2.26 -9.66
C ARG A 131 4.71 -2.50 -10.00
N ARG A 132 4.12 -1.51 -10.66
CA ARG A 132 2.68 -1.41 -10.84
C ARG A 132 2.17 -2.65 -11.58
N HIS A 133 1.17 -3.32 -10.98
CA HIS A 133 0.40 -4.39 -11.62
C HIS A 133 1.23 -5.64 -11.96
N SER A 134 2.12 -6.05 -11.07
CA SER A 134 2.89 -7.29 -11.21
C SER A 134 2.82 -8.17 -9.98
N ASP A 135 3.02 -9.47 -10.18
CA ASP A 135 3.15 -10.42 -9.09
C ASP A 135 4.37 -10.11 -8.22
N TYR A 136 4.27 -10.46 -6.94
CA TYR A 136 5.32 -10.26 -5.97
C TYR A 136 5.35 -11.43 -4.98
N ARG A 137 6.56 -11.89 -4.64
CA ARG A 137 6.77 -12.97 -3.66
C ARG A 137 7.79 -12.54 -2.64
N ALA A 138 7.47 -12.73 -1.36
CA ALA A 138 8.39 -12.54 -0.25
C ALA A 138 8.43 -13.79 0.64
N THR A 139 9.60 -14.06 1.20
CA THR A 139 9.76 -15.11 2.21
C THR A 139 10.37 -14.50 3.47
N VAL A 140 9.93 -14.99 4.62
CA VAL A 140 10.46 -14.66 5.94
C VAL A 140 10.93 -15.99 6.57
N PRO A 141 12.12 -16.49 6.17
CA PRO A 141 12.57 -17.84 6.54
C PRO A 141 12.63 -18.07 8.06
N ALA A 142 13.03 -17.04 8.82
CA ALA A 142 13.11 -17.09 10.28
C ALA A 142 11.76 -17.41 10.97
N ARG A 143 10.64 -17.18 10.28
CA ARG A 143 9.28 -17.45 10.78
C ARG A 143 8.57 -18.55 9.98
N GLY A 144 9.20 -19.12 8.95
CA GLY A 144 8.57 -20.09 8.05
C GLY A 144 7.40 -19.52 7.25
N ILE A 145 7.36 -18.20 7.02
CA ILE A 145 6.25 -17.52 6.33
C ILE A 145 6.65 -17.22 4.89
N SER A 146 5.74 -17.47 3.94
CA SER A 146 5.80 -16.97 2.56
C SER A 146 4.57 -16.14 2.25
N VAL A 147 4.75 -15.03 1.56
CA VAL A 147 3.67 -14.14 1.10
C VAL A 147 3.75 -14.05 -0.41
N ASP A 148 2.67 -14.45 -1.08
CA ASP A 148 2.51 -14.34 -2.51
C ASP A 148 1.41 -13.33 -2.81
N PHE A 149 1.75 -12.31 -3.60
CA PHE A 149 0.82 -11.37 -4.20
C PHE A 149 0.72 -11.68 -5.69
N VAL A 150 -0.49 -11.95 -6.16
CA VAL A 150 -0.78 -12.21 -7.56
C VAL A 150 -1.63 -11.05 -8.09
N TRP A 151 -1.15 -10.40 -9.15
CA TRP A 151 -1.91 -9.37 -9.83
C TRP A 151 -2.98 -10.02 -10.72
N ALA A 152 -4.21 -10.04 -10.21
CA ALA A 152 -5.39 -10.59 -10.88
C ALA A 152 -6.40 -9.46 -11.14
N PRO A 153 -6.29 -8.71 -12.24
CA PRO A 153 -7.11 -7.52 -12.50
C PRO A 153 -8.58 -7.83 -12.74
N PHE A 154 -8.91 -9.06 -13.13
CA PHE A 154 -10.28 -9.49 -13.41
C PHE A 154 -10.63 -10.75 -12.64
N GLU A 155 -11.91 -10.94 -12.42
CA GLU A 155 -12.51 -12.03 -11.66
C GLU A 155 -12.25 -13.38 -12.35
N SER A 156 -12.15 -13.40 -13.68
CA SER A 156 -11.74 -14.59 -14.44
C SER A 156 -10.31 -15.04 -14.10
N ASN A 157 -9.40 -14.11 -13.76
CA ASN A 157 -8.08 -14.46 -13.26
C ASN A 157 -8.18 -15.13 -11.87
N LEU A 158 -9.08 -14.65 -11.01
CA LEU A 158 -9.32 -15.26 -9.69
C LEU A 158 -9.93 -16.66 -9.83
N THR A 159 -10.94 -16.84 -10.68
CA THR A 159 -11.51 -18.16 -10.96
C THR A 159 -10.44 -19.14 -11.44
N ARG A 160 -9.58 -18.70 -12.36
CA ARG A 160 -8.46 -19.50 -12.86
C ARG A 160 -7.49 -19.88 -11.75
N LEU A 161 -7.06 -18.91 -10.93
CA LEU A 161 -6.14 -19.14 -9.81
C LEU A 161 -6.71 -20.19 -8.83
N LEU A 162 -8.00 -20.09 -8.51
CA LEU A 162 -8.65 -21.02 -7.57
C LEU A 162 -8.79 -22.43 -8.17
N HIS A 163 -9.20 -22.53 -9.44
CA HIS A 163 -9.55 -23.80 -10.06
C HIS A 163 -8.34 -24.55 -10.64
N GLU A 164 -7.40 -23.85 -11.25
CA GLU A 164 -6.25 -24.44 -11.93
C GLU A 164 -5.03 -24.48 -11.01
N ASP A 165 -4.67 -23.35 -10.41
CA ASP A 165 -3.38 -23.24 -9.72
C ASP A 165 -3.46 -23.81 -8.31
N LEU A 166 -4.41 -23.34 -7.49
CA LEU A 166 -4.50 -23.73 -6.08
C LEU A 166 -5.06 -25.14 -5.88
N ARG A 167 -6.00 -25.57 -6.72
CA ARG A 167 -6.59 -26.91 -6.62
C ARG A 167 -5.59 -28.02 -6.98
N LEU A 168 -4.65 -27.72 -7.88
CA LEU A 168 -3.61 -28.66 -8.32
C LEU A 168 -2.28 -28.46 -7.57
N ALA A 169 -2.19 -27.43 -6.72
CA ALA A 169 -0.98 -27.13 -5.98
C ALA A 169 -0.64 -28.26 -5.00
N PRO A 170 0.66 -28.60 -4.83
CA PRO A 170 1.10 -29.58 -3.83
C PRO A 170 0.73 -29.17 -2.39
N ARG A 171 0.57 -27.86 -2.16
CA ARG A 171 0.10 -27.27 -0.91
C ARG A 171 -0.74 -26.05 -1.23
N THR A 172 -1.91 -25.98 -0.60
CA THR A 172 -2.74 -24.78 -0.58
C THR A 172 -2.17 -23.77 0.42
N PRO A 173 -2.38 -22.46 0.23
CA PRO A 173 -2.03 -21.47 1.25
C PRO A 173 -2.86 -21.69 2.52
N ASP A 174 -2.35 -21.27 3.68
CA ASP A 174 -3.10 -21.29 4.93
C ASP A 174 -4.15 -20.17 4.99
N VAL A 175 -3.83 -19.03 4.38
CA VAL A 175 -4.67 -17.83 4.31
C VAL A 175 -4.73 -17.34 2.87
N LEU A 176 -5.93 -17.10 2.38
CA LEU A 176 -6.20 -16.59 1.05
C LEU A 176 -7.03 -15.31 1.14
N VAL A 177 -6.48 -14.21 0.63
CA VAL A 177 -7.18 -12.92 0.54
C VAL A 177 -7.38 -12.59 -0.93
N LEU A 178 -8.63 -12.46 -1.36
CA LEU A 178 -9.00 -12.08 -2.72
C LEU A 178 -9.69 -10.72 -2.71
N GLY A 179 -9.53 -9.96 -3.79
CA GLY A 179 -10.26 -8.71 -4.00
C GLY A 179 -10.24 -8.35 -5.48
N SER A 180 -11.32 -7.76 -5.96
CA SER A 180 -11.48 -7.34 -7.36
C SER A 180 -12.53 -6.23 -7.46
N GLY A 181 -12.92 -5.83 -8.67
CA GLY A 181 -13.97 -4.83 -8.87
C GLY A 181 -13.48 -3.45 -9.30
N LEU A 182 -12.48 -2.82 -8.65
CA LEU A 182 -12.05 -1.45 -9.06
C LEU A 182 -11.53 -1.39 -10.51
N TRP A 183 -10.78 -2.40 -10.95
CA TRP A 183 -10.26 -2.46 -12.31
C TRP A 183 -11.36 -2.77 -13.33
N HIS A 184 -12.24 -3.72 -13.01
CA HIS A 184 -13.43 -4.04 -13.82
C HIS A 184 -14.36 -2.82 -13.92
N MET A 185 -14.58 -2.10 -12.82
CA MET A 185 -15.35 -0.87 -12.74
C MET A 185 -14.77 0.22 -13.64
N LEU A 186 -13.45 0.39 -13.67
CA LEU A 186 -12.81 1.39 -14.52
C LEU A 186 -12.88 1.05 -16.02
N HIS A 187 -12.70 -0.23 -16.38
CA HIS A 187 -12.46 -0.64 -17.77
C HIS A 187 -13.65 -1.30 -18.48
N VAL A 188 -14.61 -1.82 -17.72
CA VAL A 188 -15.80 -2.52 -18.25
C VAL A 188 -17.08 -1.81 -17.80
N THR A 189 -17.14 -1.38 -16.53
CA THR A 189 -18.26 -0.57 -16.01
C THR A 189 -19.62 -1.27 -16.09
N ASP A 190 -19.64 -2.59 -15.91
CA ASP A 190 -20.84 -3.43 -15.99
C ASP A 190 -20.99 -4.28 -14.72
N ALA A 191 -21.89 -3.89 -13.82
CA ALA A 191 -22.08 -4.59 -12.55
C ALA A 191 -22.66 -6.00 -12.75
N ALA A 192 -23.60 -6.18 -13.68
CA ALA A 192 -24.21 -7.49 -13.92
C ALA A 192 -23.16 -8.51 -14.40
N ARG A 193 -22.30 -8.09 -15.36
CA ARG A 193 -21.19 -8.92 -15.84
C ARG A 193 -20.16 -9.21 -14.74
N TYR A 194 -19.89 -8.25 -13.86
CA TYR A 194 -19.07 -8.46 -12.68
C TYR A 194 -19.70 -9.52 -11.75
N GLY A 195 -21.00 -9.44 -11.50
CA GLY A 195 -21.76 -10.42 -10.71
C GLY A 195 -21.73 -11.84 -11.28
N ASP A 196 -21.88 -11.99 -12.59
CA ASP A 196 -21.77 -13.30 -13.25
C ASP A 196 -20.37 -13.89 -13.10
N ALA A 197 -19.33 -13.04 -13.16
CA ALA A 197 -17.95 -13.48 -12.91
C ALA A 197 -17.72 -13.84 -11.43
N LEU A 198 -18.32 -13.12 -10.48
CA LEU A 198 -18.28 -13.45 -9.06
C LEU A 198 -18.92 -14.82 -8.76
N ALA A 199 -20.01 -15.19 -9.45
CA ALA A 199 -20.60 -16.52 -9.30
C ALA A 199 -19.58 -17.62 -9.63
N SER A 200 -18.76 -17.42 -10.67
CA SER A 200 -17.68 -18.36 -11.02
C SER A 200 -16.57 -18.42 -9.96
N VAL A 201 -16.24 -17.28 -9.32
CA VAL A 201 -15.30 -17.23 -8.19
C VAL A 201 -15.86 -18.00 -6.98
N VAL A 202 -17.15 -17.85 -6.68
CA VAL A 202 -17.83 -18.56 -5.58
C VAL A 202 -17.76 -20.07 -5.79
N ASP A 203 -18.11 -20.55 -6.98
CA ASP A 203 -18.09 -21.98 -7.29
C ASP A 203 -16.67 -22.56 -7.20
N ALA A 204 -15.67 -21.85 -7.72
CA ALA A 204 -14.26 -22.26 -7.63
C ALA A 204 -13.77 -22.30 -6.16
N ALA A 205 -14.13 -21.31 -5.35
CA ALA A 205 -13.78 -21.25 -3.93
C ALA A 205 -14.48 -22.36 -3.11
N LYS A 206 -15.74 -22.68 -3.41
CA LYS A 206 -16.45 -23.82 -2.80
C LYS A 206 -15.80 -25.15 -3.17
N SER A 207 -15.32 -25.29 -4.41
CA SER A 207 -14.61 -26.50 -4.84
C SER A 207 -13.29 -26.72 -4.08
N LEU A 208 -12.62 -25.66 -3.62
CA LEU A 208 -11.43 -25.79 -2.75
C LEU A 208 -11.76 -26.33 -1.35
N ARG A 209 -13.03 -26.25 -0.91
CA ARG A 209 -13.49 -26.80 0.38
C ARG A 209 -13.96 -28.25 0.30
N SER A 210 -14.17 -28.78 -0.90
CA SER A 210 -14.56 -30.18 -1.14
C SER A 210 -13.37 -31.11 -0.88
N PRO A 211 -13.57 -32.41 -0.55
CA PRO A 211 -12.75 -33.14 0.42
C PRO A 211 -11.32 -33.37 -0.07
N LEU A 212 -10.48 -32.36 0.13
CA LEU A 212 -9.04 -32.48 0.07
C LEU A 212 -8.57 -33.12 1.39
N PRO A 213 -7.48 -33.90 1.39
CA PRO A 213 -6.89 -34.44 2.61
C PRO A 213 -6.30 -33.36 3.56
N VAL A 214 -6.44 -32.08 3.20
CA VAL A 214 -5.88 -30.92 3.88
C VAL A 214 -7.02 -29.92 4.16
N PRO A 215 -7.05 -29.26 5.34
CA PRO A 215 -8.03 -28.22 5.61
C PRO A 215 -8.00 -27.12 4.54
N PRO A 216 -9.15 -26.58 4.12
CA PRO A 216 -9.17 -25.46 3.18
C PRO A 216 -8.55 -24.20 3.81
N PRO A 217 -8.03 -23.27 2.99
CA PRO A 217 -7.54 -21.98 3.47
C PRO A 217 -8.60 -21.20 4.25
N HIS A 218 -8.14 -20.36 5.18
CA HIS A 218 -8.94 -19.25 5.69
C HIS A 218 -9.10 -18.21 4.59
N MET A 219 -10.35 -17.97 4.17
CA MET A 219 -10.65 -17.20 2.96
C MET A 219 -11.29 -15.85 3.31
N PHE A 220 -10.70 -14.77 2.81
CA PHE A 220 -11.16 -13.40 3.01
C PHE A 220 -11.44 -12.71 1.68
N TRP A 221 -12.50 -11.89 1.65
CA TRP A 221 -12.79 -10.98 0.55
C TRP A 221 -12.46 -9.55 0.95
N LEU A 222 -11.59 -8.90 0.19
CA LEU A 222 -11.21 -7.50 0.35
C LEU A 222 -12.26 -6.63 -0.35
N GLY A 223 -13.09 -5.96 0.44
CA GLY A 223 -14.15 -5.08 -0.06
C GLY A 223 -13.61 -3.86 -0.81
N LEU A 224 -14.47 -3.24 -1.61
CA LEU A 224 -14.14 -2.01 -2.33
C LEU A 224 -14.01 -0.83 -1.36
N PRO A 225 -13.02 0.06 -1.52
CA PRO A 225 -12.92 1.28 -0.71
C PRO A 225 -13.99 2.30 -1.11
N LEU A 226 -14.26 3.26 -0.22
CA LEU A 226 -14.97 4.48 -0.58
C LEU A 226 -14.23 5.19 -1.73
N LEU A 227 -14.97 5.75 -2.68
CA LEU A 227 -14.39 6.50 -3.80
C LEU A 227 -14.69 7.98 -3.63
N VAL A 228 -13.66 8.83 -3.73
CA VAL A 228 -13.80 10.29 -3.62
C VAL A 228 -13.72 10.90 -5.01
N ASN A 229 -14.88 11.00 -5.67
CA ASN A 229 -14.96 11.27 -7.11
C ASN A 229 -14.18 12.52 -7.57
N HIS A 230 -14.25 13.62 -6.83
CA HIS A 230 -13.59 14.87 -7.21
C HIS A 230 -12.05 14.79 -7.15
N MET A 231 -11.48 13.80 -6.45
CA MET A 231 -10.03 13.56 -6.35
C MET A 231 -9.50 12.63 -7.45
N LEU A 232 -10.39 11.99 -8.22
CA LEU A 232 -10.00 11.08 -9.30
C LEU A 232 -9.38 11.86 -10.46
N ASN A 233 -8.23 11.39 -10.94
CA ASN A 233 -7.35 12.16 -11.82
C ASN A 233 -7.66 12.10 -13.33
N THR A 234 -8.71 11.41 -13.75
CA THR A 234 -9.12 11.29 -15.16
C THR A 234 -10.63 11.29 -15.28
N ASP A 235 -11.17 11.81 -16.39
CA ASP A 235 -12.61 11.82 -16.63
C ASP A 235 -13.20 10.41 -16.68
N ALA A 236 -12.49 9.45 -17.30
CA ALA A 236 -12.91 8.05 -17.32
C ALA A 236 -13.14 7.50 -15.90
N LYS A 237 -12.20 7.71 -14.97
CA LYS A 237 -12.37 7.35 -13.56
C LYS A 237 -13.57 8.07 -12.93
N LYS A 238 -13.73 9.38 -13.16
CA LYS A 238 -14.86 10.13 -12.56
C LYS A 238 -16.21 9.60 -13.05
N VAL A 239 -16.32 9.24 -14.32
CA VAL A 239 -17.55 8.71 -14.90
C VAL A 239 -17.79 7.27 -14.46
N HIS A 240 -16.77 6.40 -14.48
CA HIS A 240 -16.93 4.97 -14.24
C HIS A 240 -16.83 4.56 -12.76
N MET A 241 -16.14 5.34 -11.93
CA MET A 241 -15.87 5.04 -10.53
C MET A 241 -16.58 6.06 -9.63
N ASN A 242 -17.91 6.09 -9.71
CA ASN A 242 -18.78 6.94 -8.91
C ASN A 242 -19.60 6.12 -7.92
N ASP A 243 -20.27 6.80 -6.98
CA ASP A 243 -21.01 6.14 -5.88
C ASP A 243 -22.12 5.22 -6.39
N THR A 244 -22.82 5.59 -7.46
CA THR A 244 -23.89 4.76 -8.04
C THR A 244 -23.34 3.44 -8.57
N ILE A 245 -22.20 3.49 -9.27
CA ILE A 245 -21.56 2.31 -9.83
C ILE A 245 -20.93 1.46 -8.72
N LEU A 246 -20.29 2.10 -7.73
CA LEU A 246 -19.75 1.42 -6.55
C LEU A 246 -20.84 0.63 -5.81
N GLN A 247 -21.99 1.25 -5.54
CA GLN A 247 -23.13 0.59 -4.92
C GLN A 247 -23.65 -0.59 -5.73
N ALA A 248 -23.67 -0.49 -7.06
CA ALA A 248 -24.08 -1.59 -7.92
C ALA A 248 -23.09 -2.78 -7.83
N TYR A 249 -21.79 -2.53 -7.72
CA TYR A 249 -20.78 -3.59 -7.55
C TYR A 249 -20.84 -4.22 -6.16
N ASP A 250 -21.01 -3.41 -5.11
CA ASP A 250 -21.20 -3.92 -3.75
C ASP A 250 -22.45 -4.80 -3.68
N LEU A 251 -23.55 -4.40 -4.32
CA LEU A 251 -24.78 -5.19 -4.37
C LEU A 251 -24.56 -6.56 -5.01
N GLU A 252 -23.76 -6.67 -6.06
CA GLU A 252 -23.44 -7.96 -6.69
C GLU A 252 -22.60 -8.85 -5.75
N VAL A 253 -21.71 -8.27 -4.93
CA VAL A 253 -21.00 -9.05 -3.89
C VAL A 253 -21.99 -9.66 -2.89
N GLU A 254 -23.02 -8.91 -2.49
CA GLU A 254 -24.07 -9.40 -1.57
C GLU A 254 -24.97 -10.44 -2.22
N GLN A 255 -25.47 -10.16 -3.43
CA GLN A 255 -26.46 -11.02 -4.10
C GLN A 255 -25.90 -12.35 -4.60
N ARG A 256 -24.60 -12.42 -4.91
CA ARG A 256 -23.98 -13.64 -5.46
C ARG A 256 -23.50 -14.63 -4.39
N GLY A 257 -23.79 -14.36 -3.11
CA GLY A 257 -23.45 -15.26 -2.01
C GLY A 257 -21.94 -15.47 -1.88
N LEU A 258 -21.16 -14.40 -2.09
CA LEU A 258 -19.70 -14.43 -1.94
C LEU A 258 -19.29 -14.50 -0.48
N LEU A 259 -20.06 -13.85 0.39
CA LEU A 259 -19.72 -13.65 1.80
C LEU A 259 -20.36 -14.70 2.70
N GLN A 260 -19.66 -15.08 3.79
CA GLN A 260 -20.12 -16.07 4.76
C GLN A 260 -21.48 -15.76 5.39
N ARG A 261 -21.76 -14.47 5.65
CA ARG A 261 -23.07 -14.04 6.18
C ARG A 261 -24.24 -14.41 5.26
N ASP A 262 -23.96 -14.62 3.97
CA ASP A 262 -24.89 -14.95 2.90
C ASP A 262 -24.73 -16.42 2.45
N GLY A 263 -24.04 -17.27 3.24
CA GLY A 263 -23.76 -18.67 2.93
C GLY A 263 -22.56 -18.90 1.98
N GLY A 264 -21.78 -17.85 1.73
CA GLY A 264 -20.59 -17.86 0.87
C GLY A 264 -19.30 -18.35 1.55
N PRO A 265 -18.21 -18.51 0.78
CA PRO A 265 -16.95 -19.04 1.31
C PRO A 265 -16.06 -18.00 2.02
N PHE A 266 -16.26 -16.69 1.80
CA PHE A 266 -15.32 -15.65 2.23
C PHE A 266 -15.81 -14.83 3.43
N LEU A 267 -14.91 -14.51 4.37
CA LEU A 267 -15.15 -13.48 5.39
C LEU A 267 -14.82 -12.09 4.82
N LEU A 268 -15.69 -11.10 5.04
CA LEU A 268 -15.50 -9.74 4.51
C LEU A 268 -14.45 -8.95 5.32
N LEU A 269 -13.46 -8.42 4.61
CA LEU A 269 -12.61 -7.33 5.07
C LEU A 269 -13.17 -6.03 4.49
N ASP A 270 -14.00 -5.35 5.28
CA ASP A 270 -14.82 -4.20 4.84
C ASP A 270 -13.99 -2.90 4.73
N VAL A 271 -13.19 -2.82 3.66
CA VAL A 271 -12.39 -1.62 3.35
C VAL A 271 -13.28 -0.41 3.14
N GLY A 272 -14.48 -0.57 2.58
CA GLY A 272 -15.45 0.50 2.35
C GLY A 272 -15.86 1.19 3.66
N LYS A 273 -16.17 0.40 4.69
CA LYS A 273 -16.48 0.94 6.03
C LYS A 273 -15.27 1.60 6.68
N LEU A 274 -14.09 0.99 6.58
CA LEU A 274 -12.87 1.54 7.18
C LEU A 274 -12.44 2.85 6.51
N SER A 275 -12.45 2.90 5.19
CA SER A 275 -12.15 4.10 4.40
C SER A 275 -13.16 5.23 4.64
N ARG A 276 -14.45 4.91 4.77
CA ARG A 276 -15.48 5.88 5.17
C ARG A 276 -15.26 6.41 6.59
N GLY A 277 -14.91 5.54 7.53
CA GLY A 277 -14.59 5.91 8.90
C GLY A 277 -13.33 6.76 9.01
N CYS A 278 -12.33 6.50 8.17
CA CYS A 278 -11.12 7.31 8.09
C CYS A 278 -11.42 8.70 7.54
N GLY A 279 -12.20 8.78 6.46
CA GLY A 279 -12.58 10.04 5.82
C GLY A 279 -11.74 10.37 4.58
N GLN A 280 -12.12 11.42 3.87
CA GLN A 280 -11.54 11.78 2.56
C GLN A 280 -10.10 12.27 2.67
N GLN A 281 -9.68 12.75 3.84
CA GLN A 281 -8.31 13.16 4.12
C GLN A 281 -7.32 11.98 4.13
N CYS A 282 -7.81 10.75 4.27
CA CYS A 282 -6.98 9.53 4.25
C CYS A 282 -6.69 9.01 2.84
N THR A 283 -6.99 9.78 1.79
CA THR A 283 -6.65 9.44 0.41
C THR A 283 -6.16 10.67 -0.33
N ALA A 284 -5.15 10.50 -1.19
CA ALA A 284 -4.62 11.58 -2.02
C ALA A 284 -5.16 11.55 -3.46
N ASP A 285 -5.70 10.41 -3.91
CA ASP A 285 -6.18 10.21 -5.28
C ASP A 285 -7.62 9.71 -5.36
N GLY A 286 -8.32 9.66 -4.22
CA GLY A 286 -9.72 9.29 -4.12
C GLY A 286 -10.02 7.80 -4.21
N MET A 287 -9.00 6.94 -4.22
CA MET A 287 -9.20 5.48 -4.31
C MET A 287 -8.16 4.65 -3.54
N HIS A 288 -6.92 5.12 -3.42
CA HIS A 288 -5.91 4.50 -2.57
C HIS A 288 -5.86 5.22 -1.22
N TYR A 289 -6.03 4.46 -0.15
CA TYR A 289 -6.06 5.00 1.20
C TYR A 289 -4.69 4.91 1.89
N ASP A 290 -4.53 5.68 2.96
CA ASP A 290 -3.35 5.66 3.80
C ASP A 290 -3.19 4.32 4.54
N GLY A 291 -1.98 4.10 5.07
CA GLY A 291 -1.59 2.87 5.76
C GLY A 291 -2.55 2.46 6.88
N ASP A 292 -3.11 3.41 7.63
CA ASP A 292 -3.97 3.15 8.79
C ASP A 292 -5.21 2.32 8.42
N VAL A 293 -5.78 2.53 7.23
CA VAL A 293 -6.92 1.72 6.73
C VAL A 293 -6.50 0.26 6.55
N TYR A 294 -5.32 0.02 5.95
CA TYR A 294 -4.81 -1.33 5.70
C TYR A 294 -4.27 -2.02 6.95
N ASP A 295 -3.73 -1.26 7.91
CA ASP A 295 -3.33 -1.76 9.22
C ASP A 295 -4.57 -2.23 10.01
N ALA A 296 -5.68 -1.48 9.94
CA ALA A 296 -6.95 -1.89 10.51
C ALA A 296 -7.53 -3.15 9.83
N VAL A 297 -7.47 -3.24 8.49
CA VAL A 297 -7.84 -4.47 7.75
C VAL A 297 -7.03 -5.66 8.23
N LEU A 298 -5.71 -5.49 8.37
CA LEU A 298 -4.81 -6.53 8.81
C LEU A 298 -5.13 -6.99 10.24
N HIS A 299 -5.40 -6.06 11.16
CA HIS A 299 -5.80 -6.39 12.53
C HIS A 299 -7.10 -7.20 12.57
N ILE A 300 -8.10 -6.85 11.75
CA ILE A 300 -9.36 -7.62 11.65
C ILE A 300 -9.08 -9.03 11.14
N MET A 301 -8.30 -9.16 10.07
CA MET A 301 -7.95 -10.46 9.48
C MET A 301 -7.21 -11.36 10.49
N LEU A 302 -6.18 -10.83 11.16
CA LEU A 302 -5.40 -11.59 12.14
C LEU A 302 -6.23 -11.97 13.36
N ASN A 303 -7.12 -11.10 13.85
CA ASN A 303 -8.05 -11.44 14.92
C ASN A 303 -9.01 -12.56 14.53
N ALA A 304 -9.54 -12.55 13.29
CA ALA A 304 -10.39 -13.62 12.80
C ALA A 304 -9.65 -14.97 12.81
N LEU A 305 -8.40 -14.99 12.35
CA LEU A 305 -7.55 -16.20 12.38
C LEU A 305 -7.30 -16.69 13.82
N VAL A 306 -7.04 -15.78 14.76
CA VAL A 306 -6.87 -16.15 16.18
C VAL A 306 -8.14 -16.77 16.74
N ILE A 307 -9.30 -16.14 16.49
CA ILE A 307 -10.60 -16.65 16.95
C ILE A 307 -10.86 -18.05 16.39
N GLU A 308 -10.69 -18.25 15.08
CA GLU A 308 -10.93 -19.55 14.45
C GLU A 308 -9.94 -20.63 14.94
N SER A 309 -8.68 -20.25 15.22
CA SER A 309 -7.69 -21.17 15.78
C SER A 309 -8.03 -21.62 17.22
N GLN A 310 -8.68 -20.75 18.00
CA GLN A 310 -9.06 -20.99 19.39
C GLN A 310 -10.44 -21.65 19.55
N GLN A 311 -11.33 -21.48 18.56
CA GLN A 311 -12.67 -22.09 18.56
C GLN A 311 -12.69 -23.57 18.13
N ARG A 312 -11.55 -24.16 17.77
CA ARG A 312 -11.41 -25.62 17.68
C ARG A 312 -11.35 -26.25 19.08
N ILE A 313 -12.50 -26.32 19.76
CA ILE A 313 -12.80 -27.22 20.89
C ILE A 313 -13.94 -28.13 20.48
#